data_AF-A0A5N6BHZ1-F1
#
_entry.id   AF-A0A5N6BHZ1-F1
#
_cell.length_a   1.000
_cell.length_b   1.000
_cell.length_c   1.000
_cell.angle_alpha   90.00
_cell.angle_beta   90.00
_cell.angle_gamma   90.00
#
_symmetry.space_group_name_H-M   'P 1'
#
loop_
_entity.id
_entity.type
_entity.pdbx_description
1 polymer ?
#
loop_
_entity_poly.entity_id
_entity_poly.type
_entity_poly.pdbx_seq_one_letter_code
_entity_poly.pdbx_strand_id
1 'polypeptide(L)'
;METTHLRESPPARTGALATGAAAVAGLALAGFGASGIAFDIVGGIMAAIAAVTGESGVVDLGFDWPMAAARAAALAAGTTLLVTAVRRRRRARGACARCGRPAGHDAAQPEGRDDAGHTPPAGGGRGAWPARGSWQRLSVRAGYLTVLLAAGYGALKVQWGLGGTFGLADPRAFGDVHLWTPGLGDTGVLALIGVALGLGFARTWRPPLRMPRWMPLTAAFVGSVMLVPVGVLGTGLRVAVALGLAKPSLEGVSPWVFDVIYPWFLAWGLTMGTAAVGYHYRTRGVCRACGRGRPALVRHAGVEGPPAREGAATTTL
;
A
#
# COMPACT_ATOMS: atom_id res chain seq x y z
N MET A 1 59.10 -9.06 -4.98
CA MET A 1 57.94 -8.20 -5.37
C MET A 1 56.80 -8.61 -4.45
N GLU A 2 56.68 -7.91 -3.33
CA GLU A 2 55.88 -8.33 -2.17
C GLU A 2 54.52 -7.66 -2.29
N THR A 3 53.49 -8.44 -2.63
CA THR A 3 52.11 -7.96 -2.70
C THR A 3 51.62 -7.73 -1.28
N THR A 4 51.79 -6.51 -0.78
CA THR A 4 51.18 -6.02 0.45
C THR A 4 49.67 -6.18 0.34
N HIS A 5 49.15 -7.25 0.95
CA HIS A 5 47.73 -7.43 1.20
C HIS A 5 47.29 -6.33 2.17
N LEU A 6 46.83 -5.20 1.63
CA LEU A 6 46.15 -4.17 2.40
C LEU A 6 44.92 -4.82 3.03
N ARG A 7 45.03 -5.06 4.34
CA ARG A 7 43.98 -5.59 5.19
C ARG A 7 42.86 -4.54 5.23
N GLU A 8 41.88 -4.68 4.34
CA GLU A 8 40.70 -3.81 4.32
C GLU A 8 40.05 -3.84 5.71
N SER A 9 40.07 -2.69 6.37
CA SER A 9 39.45 -2.51 7.68
C SER A 9 37.94 -2.71 7.54
N PRO A 10 37.26 -3.47 8.41
CA PRO A 10 35.87 -3.85 8.23
C PRO A 10 34.94 -2.61 8.25
N PRO A 11 34.39 -2.13 7.11
CA PRO A 11 33.64 -0.88 7.06
C PRO A 11 32.16 -1.03 7.48
N ALA A 12 31.78 -2.14 8.10
CA ALA A 12 30.38 -2.59 8.05
C ALA A 12 29.48 -2.16 9.23
N ARG A 13 30.02 -1.96 10.45
CA ARG A 13 29.17 -1.81 11.64
C ARG A 13 28.53 -0.43 11.80
N THR A 14 29.27 0.65 11.52
CA THR A 14 28.77 2.03 11.65
C THR A 14 27.66 2.35 10.66
N GLY A 15 27.73 1.79 9.44
CA GLY A 15 26.70 1.97 8.42
C GLY A 15 25.35 1.32 8.76
N ALA A 16 25.36 0.18 9.45
CA ALA A 16 24.15 -0.52 9.85
C ALA A 16 23.38 0.24 10.94
N LEU A 17 24.09 0.73 11.97
CA LEU A 17 23.50 1.51 13.05
C LEU A 17 22.87 2.81 12.54
N ALA A 18 23.58 3.57 11.70
CA ALA A 18 23.06 4.80 11.11
C ALA A 18 21.81 4.55 10.25
N THR A 19 21.76 3.43 9.52
CA THR A 19 20.58 3.04 8.73
C THR A 19 19.40 2.66 9.63
N GLY A 20 19.66 1.95 10.73
CA GLY A 20 18.66 1.60 11.73
C GLY A 20 18.06 2.84 12.40
N ALA A 21 18.92 3.75 12.87
CA ALA A 21 18.50 5.01 13.49
C ALA A 21 17.65 5.87 12.54
N ALA A 22 18.09 6.03 11.29
CA ALA A 22 17.32 6.75 10.27
C ALA A 22 15.95 6.11 9.99
N ALA A 23 15.85 4.77 10.02
CA ALA A 23 14.57 4.09 9.85
C ALA A 23 13.63 4.30 11.04
N VAL A 24 14.15 4.25 12.28
CA VAL A 24 13.36 4.50 13.50
C VAL A 24 12.86 5.95 13.54
N ALA A 25 13.74 6.92 13.33
CA ALA A 25 13.36 8.34 13.26
C ALA A 25 12.35 8.59 12.13
N GLY A 26 12.57 7.96 10.97
CA GLY A 26 11.65 8.03 9.84
C GLY A 26 10.26 7.48 10.15
N LEU A 27 10.17 6.34 10.85
CA LEU A 27 8.91 5.76 11.31
C LEU A 27 8.20 6.67 12.31
N ALA A 28 8.93 7.22 13.28
CA ALA A 28 8.36 8.11 14.30
C ALA A 28 7.76 9.38 13.66
N LEU A 29 8.53 10.06 12.80
CA LEU A 29 8.07 11.27 12.11
C LEU A 29 6.91 11.01 11.14
N ALA A 30 6.98 9.91 10.37
CA ALA A 30 5.90 9.54 9.48
C ALA A 30 4.63 9.15 10.26
N GLY A 31 4.77 8.46 11.39
CA GLY A 31 3.65 8.13 12.27
C GLY A 31 2.99 9.36 12.86
N PHE A 32 3.78 10.30 13.39
CA PHE A 32 3.28 11.58 13.91
C PHE A 32 2.58 12.42 12.84
N GLY A 33 3.18 12.53 11.64
CA GLY A 33 2.55 13.26 10.55
C GLY A 33 1.25 12.60 10.08
N ALA A 34 1.25 11.26 9.92
CA ALA A 34 0.10 10.52 9.45
C ALA A 34 -1.10 10.52 10.41
N SER A 35 -0.86 10.58 11.73
CA SER A 35 -1.93 10.51 12.73
C SER A 35 -2.90 11.68 12.71
N GLY A 36 -2.42 12.86 12.32
CA GLY A 36 -3.23 14.07 12.27
C GLY A 36 -3.60 14.55 10.87
N ILE A 37 -2.81 14.22 9.85
CA ILE A 37 -2.96 14.83 8.52
C ILE A 37 -4.33 14.57 7.89
N ALA A 38 -4.96 13.43 8.19
CA ALA A 38 -6.30 13.12 7.70
C ALA A 38 -7.34 14.08 8.29
N PHE A 39 -7.27 14.34 9.60
CA PHE A 39 -8.12 15.32 10.28
C PHE A 39 -7.83 16.74 9.79
N ASP A 40 -6.56 17.06 9.53
CA ASP A 40 -6.17 18.34 8.98
C ASP A 40 -6.76 18.54 7.58
N ILE A 41 -6.71 17.54 6.70
CA ILE A 41 -7.32 17.61 5.36
C ILE A 41 -8.83 17.83 5.46
N VAL A 42 -9.53 17.07 6.31
CA VAL A 42 -10.98 17.21 6.50
C VAL A 42 -11.32 18.58 7.08
N GLY A 43 -10.60 19.01 8.12
CA GLY A 43 -10.77 20.33 8.73
C GLY A 43 -10.54 21.47 7.73
N GLY A 44 -9.51 21.35 6.88
CA GLY A 44 -9.24 22.32 5.82
C GLY A 44 -10.33 22.36 4.74
N ILE A 45 -10.88 21.20 4.34
CA ILE A 45 -12.01 21.13 3.39
C ILE A 45 -13.25 21.79 4.00
N MET A 46 -13.58 21.46 5.25
CA MET A 46 -14.74 22.04 5.95
C MET A 46 -14.58 23.56 6.10
N ALA A 47 -13.38 24.04 6.45
CA ALA A 47 -13.08 25.47 6.53
C ALA A 47 -13.23 26.15 5.16
N ALA A 48 -12.79 25.52 4.08
CA ALA A 48 -12.94 26.05 2.73
C ALA A 48 -14.41 26.12 2.27
N ILE A 49 -15.20 25.09 2.58
CA ILE A 49 -16.65 25.09 2.28
C ILE A 49 -17.33 26.22 3.04
N ALA A 50 -17.08 26.34 4.35
CA ALA A 50 -17.65 27.40 5.18
C ALA A 50 -17.29 28.80 4.67
N ALA A 51 -16.05 28.99 4.22
CA ALA A 51 -15.60 30.26 3.63
C ALA A 51 -16.32 30.61 2.31
N VAL A 52 -16.74 29.60 1.54
CA VAL A 52 -17.45 29.80 0.26
C VAL A 52 -18.96 29.96 0.47
N THR A 53 -19.56 29.22 1.38
CA THR A 53 -21.02 29.20 1.59
C THR A 53 -21.51 30.26 2.58
N GLY A 54 -20.64 30.73 3.47
CA GLY A 54 -21.03 31.61 4.58
C GLY A 54 -21.80 30.90 5.70
N GLU A 55 -22.00 29.58 5.60
CA GLU A 55 -22.64 28.79 6.65
C GLU A 55 -21.63 28.42 7.73
N SER A 56 -21.63 29.21 8.82
CA SER A 56 -20.87 28.92 10.03
C SER A 56 -21.62 27.90 10.90
N GLY A 57 -21.67 26.64 10.48
CA GLY A 57 -22.33 25.66 11.34
C GLY A 57 -22.54 24.28 10.73
N VAL A 58 -21.55 23.40 10.91
CA VAL A 58 -21.84 22.02 11.32
C VAL A 58 -20.76 21.52 12.30
N VAL A 59 -19.48 21.89 12.13
CA VAL A 59 -18.43 21.60 13.13
C VAL A 59 -17.30 22.64 13.04
N ASP A 60 -17.10 23.46 14.08
CA ASP A 60 -15.91 24.31 14.18
C ASP A 60 -14.74 23.48 14.75
N LEU A 61 -14.03 22.78 13.86
CA LEU A 61 -12.89 21.95 14.26
C LEU A 61 -11.63 22.75 14.56
N GLY A 62 -11.63 24.09 14.42
CA GLY A 62 -10.45 24.93 14.64
C GLY A 62 -9.27 24.49 13.78
N PHE A 63 -9.15 24.98 12.55
CA PHE A 63 -8.05 24.57 11.69
C PHE A 63 -6.71 25.20 12.12
N ASP A 64 -5.89 24.43 12.83
CA ASP A 64 -4.54 24.82 13.29
C ASP A 64 -3.52 24.67 12.14
N TRP A 65 -3.37 25.73 11.35
CA TRP A 65 -2.41 25.83 10.26
C TRP A 65 -0.97 25.44 10.68
N PRO A 66 -0.41 25.99 11.78
CA PRO A 66 0.90 25.56 12.28
C PRO A 66 1.02 24.05 12.53
N MET A 67 0.04 23.44 13.20
CA MET A 67 0.06 22.01 13.49
C MET A 67 -0.06 21.17 12.22
N ALA A 68 -0.95 21.55 11.29
CA ALA A 68 -1.10 20.88 10.00
C ALA A 68 0.20 20.95 9.17
N ALA A 69 0.85 22.12 9.13
CA ALA A 69 2.13 22.31 8.45
C ALA A 69 3.25 21.47 9.10
N ALA A 70 3.31 21.43 10.44
CA ALA A 70 4.28 20.61 11.16
C ALA A 70 4.10 19.11 10.89
N ARG A 71 2.85 18.63 10.86
CA ARG A 71 2.53 17.23 10.52
C ARG A 71 2.87 16.89 9.07
N ALA A 72 2.57 17.78 8.13
CA ALA A 72 2.95 17.61 6.72
C ALA A 72 4.48 17.55 6.55
N ALA A 73 5.22 18.45 7.21
CA ALA A 73 6.68 18.46 7.20
C ALA A 73 7.26 17.17 7.83
N ALA A 74 6.72 16.74 8.98
CA ALA A 74 7.12 15.50 9.63
C ALA A 74 6.87 14.27 8.73
N LEU A 75 5.71 14.21 8.06
CA LEU A 75 5.39 13.14 7.12
C LEU A 75 6.37 13.10 5.94
N ALA A 76 6.68 14.26 5.35
CA ALA A 76 7.63 14.37 4.24
C ALA A 76 9.05 13.97 4.65
N ALA A 77 9.53 14.49 5.79
CA ALA A 77 10.84 14.16 6.34
C ALA A 77 10.95 12.67 6.70
N GLY A 78 9.95 12.14 7.40
CA GLY A 78 9.90 10.74 7.79
C GLY A 78 9.89 9.79 6.58
N THR A 79 9.09 10.10 5.57
CA THR A 79 9.06 9.34 4.30
C THR A 79 10.41 9.38 3.60
N THR A 80 11.07 10.53 3.56
CA THR A 80 12.39 10.69 2.93
C THR A 80 13.46 9.88 3.64
N LEU A 81 13.48 9.88 4.97
CA LEU A 81 14.38 9.06 5.78
C LEU A 81 14.16 7.56 5.53
N LEU A 82 12.90 7.11 5.50
CA LEU A 82 12.56 5.72 5.22
C LEU A 82 13.00 5.28 3.82
N VAL A 83 12.72 6.10 2.81
CA VAL A 83 13.14 5.83 1.43
C VAL A 83 14.67 5.75 1.34
N THR A 84 15.37 6.66 2.02
CA THR A 84 16.84 6.70 2.04
C THR A 84 17.43 5.48 2.75
N ALA A 85 16.90 5.11 3.93
CA ALA A 85 17.32 3.92 4.67
C ALA A 85 17.11 2.64 3.85
N VAL A 86 15.95 2.52 3.17
CA VAL A 86 15.66 1.39 2.29
C VAL A 86 16.62 1.35 1.09
N ARG A 87 16.90 2.49 0.45
CA ARG A 87 17.86 2.56 -0.66
C ARG A 87 19.27 2.18 -0.22
N ARG A 88 19.72 2.68 0.93
CA ARG A 88 21.04 2.35 1.51
C ARG A 88 21.14 0.86 1.82
N ARG A 89 20.12 0.28 2.47
CA ARG A 89 20.05 -1.16 2.77
C ARG A 89 20.06 -2.03 1.51
N ARG A 90 19.40 -1.59 0.42
CA ARG A 90 19.43 -2.28 -0.88
C ARG A 90 20.82 -2.26 -1.50
N ARG A 91 21.49 -1.09 -1.53
CA ARG A 91 22.87 -0.97 -2.03
C ARG A 91 23.83 -1.85 -1.24
N ALA A 92 23.73 -1.85 0.09
CA ALA A 92 24.55 -2.68 0.97
C ALA A 92 24.37 -4.19 0.73
N ARG A 93 23.26 -4.61 0.11
CA ARG A 93 22.98 -6.00 -0.28
C ARG A 93 23.32 -6.30 -1.75
N GLY A 94 24.01 -5.41 -2.44
CA GLY A 94 24.28 -5.55 -3.88
C GLY A 94 23.01 -5.53 -4.76
N ALA A 95 21.92 -4.97 -4.24
CA ALA A 95 20.67 -4.82 -4.98
C ALA A 95 20.53 -3.40 -5.55
N CYS A 96 19.80 -3.27 -6.66
CA CYS A 96 19.50 -1.96 -7.23
C CYS A 96 18.82 -1.06 -6.18
N ALA A 97 19.31 0.16 -5.96
CA ALA A 97 18.74 1.07 -4.97
C ALA A 97 17.24 1.36 -5.24
N ARG A 98 16.88 1.50 -6.53
CA ARG A 98 15.52 1.86 -6.97
C ARG A 98 14.54 0.70 -6.91
N CYS A 99 14.86 -0.43 -7.56
CA CYS A 99 13.94 -1.58 -7.63
C CYS A 99 14.26 -2.69 -6.62
N GLY A 100 15.43 -2.72 -6.00
CA GLY A 100 15.81 -3.78 -5.06
C GLY A 100 16.08 -5.15 -5.72
N ARG A 101 16.21 -5.24 -7.05
CA ARG A 101 16.63 -6.48 -7.73
C ARG A 101 18.13 -6.74 -7.50
N PRO A 102 18.55 -7.96 -7.11
CA PRO A 102 19.97 -8.31 -6.89
C PRO A 102 20.81 -8.23 -8.18
N ALA A 103 22.13 -8.10 -8.05
CA ALA A 103 23.05 -7.85 -9.17
C ALA A 103 23.18 -8.97 -10.21
N GLY A 104 22.97 -10.24 -9.86
CA GLY A 104 23.38 -11.37 -10.70
C GLY A 104 22.28 -12.19 -11.38
N HIS A 105 21.00 -11.78 -11.35
CA HIS A 105 19.91 -12.68 -11.77
C HIS A 105 19.49 -12.56 -13.25
N ASP A 106 19.81 -11.45 -13.91
CA ASP A 106 19.31 -11.11 -15.25
C ASP A 106 20.44 -10.65 -16.19
N ALA A 107 21.71 -10.95 -15.88
CA ALA A 107 22.75 -10.85 -16.91
C ALA A 107 22.37 -11.91 -17.93
N ALA A 108 21.77 -11.45 -19.03
CA ALA A 108 21.38 -12.26 -20.16
C ALA A 108 22.50 -13.27 -20.38
N GLN A 109 22.18 -14.55 -20.18
CA GLN A 109 23.00 -15.60 -20.75
C GLN A 109 23.03 -15.23 -22.24
N PRO A 110 24.18 -14.82 -22.80
CA PRO A 110 24.22 -14.34 -24.16
C PRO A 110 23.60 -15.44 -25.02
N GLU A 111 22.53 -15.12 -25.75
CA GLU A 111 21.72 -16.03 -26.58
C GLU A 111 22.51 -16.65 -27.76
N GLY A 112 23.83 -16.69 -27.70
CA GLY A 112 24.70 -17.08 -28.82
C GLY A 112 25.86 -17.99 -28.43
N ARG A 113 25.73 -18.84 -27.41
CA ARG A 113 26.73 -19.89 -27.16
C ARG A 113 26.10 -21.27 -27.25
N ASP A 114 26.09 -21.79 -28.47
CA ASP A 114 25.75 -23.17 -28.84
C ASP A 114 26.80 -24.18 -28.31
N ASP A 115 27.19 -24.08 -27.04
CA ASP A 115 28.08 -25.05 -26.40
C ASP A 115 27.22 -26.21 -25.88
N ALA A 116 26.90 -27.13 -26.80
CA ALA A 116 26.36 -28.45 -26.50
C ALA A 116 27.34 -29.20 -25.57
N GLY A 117 27.10 -29.18 -24.25
CA GLY A 117 27.83 -30.04 -23.32
C GLY A 117 27.91 -29.60 -21.87
N HIS A 118 27.52 -28.37 -21.53
CA HIS A 118 27.51 -27.96 -20.12
C HIS A 118 26.22 -28.41 -19.42
N THR A 119 26.23 -29.63 -18.88
CA THR A 119 25.31 -30.05 -17.83
C THR A 119 25.47 -29.10 -16.65
N PRO A 120 24.47 -28.28 -16.31
CA PRO A 120 24.57 -27.42 -15.14
C PRO A 120 24.77 -28.30 -13.90
N PRO A 121 25.70 -27.96 -13.00
CA PRO A 121 25.99 -28.76 -11.82
C PRO A 121 24.70 -28.93 -11.00
N ALA A 122 24.28 -30.18 -10.82
CA ALA A 122 22.99 -30.56 -10.23
C ALA A 122 22.79 -30.15 -8.75
N GLY A 123 23.72 -29.39 -8.14
CA GLY A 123 23.80 -29.20 -6.69
C GLY A 123 23.51 -27.80 -6.14
N GLY A 124 23.47 -26.73 -6.93
CA GLY A 124 23.56 -25.36 -6.38
C GLY A 124 22.35 -24.48 -6.66
N GLY A 125 21.43 -24.28 -5.70
CA GLY A 125 20.57 -23.08 -5.76
C GLY A 125 19.15 -23.13 -5.18
N ARG A 126 18.76 -24.17 -4.41
CA ARG A 126 17.40 -24.24 -3.84
C ARG A 126 17.11 -23.26 -2.69
N GLY A 127 18.11 -22.52 -2.18
CA GLY A 127 17.99 -21.75 -0.94
C GLY A 127 17.23 -20.41 -1.01
N ALA A 128 17.18 -19.72 -2.15
CA ALA A 128 16.69 -18.32 -2.21
C ALA A 128 15.23 -18.16 -2.72
N TRP A 129 14.61 -19.22 -3.21
CA TRP A 129 13.27 -19.20 -3.81
C TRP A 129 12.07 -19.29 -2.86
N PRO A 130 12.13 -19.94 -1.67
CA PRO A 130 10.94 -20.11 -0.83
C PRO A 130 10.32 -18.78 -0.37
N ALA A 131 11.16 -17.78 -0.09
CA ALA A 131 10.73 -16.48 0.44
C ALA A 131 9.92 -15.63 -0.55
N ARG A 132 10.14 -15.79 -1.87
CA ARG A 132 9.33 -15.07 -2.88
C ARG A 132 7.94 -15.64 -2.99
N GLY A 133 7.80 -16.97 -2.94
CA GLY A 133 6.52 -17.65 -2.99
C GLY A 133 5.63 -17.32 -1.80
N SER A 134 6.20 -17.30 -0.59
CA SER A 134 5.44 -16.96 0.63
C SER A 134 4.94 -15.52 0.63
N TRP A 135 5.79 -14.54 0.25
CA TRP A 135 5.38 -13.14 0.15
C TRP A 135 4.27 -12.93 -0.88
N GLN A 136 4.38 -13.58 -2.04
CA GLN A 136 3.35 -13.49 -3.08
C GLN A 136 2.00 -14.00 -2.56
N ARG A 137 1.99 -15.19 -1.93
CA ARG A 137 0.77 -15.74 -1.31
C ARG A 137 0.21 -14.83 -0.22
N LEU A 138 1.06 -14.30 0.65
CA LEU A 138 0.66 -13.37 1.71
C LEU A 138 -0.03 -12.13 1.14
N SER A 139 0.58 -11.48 0.14
CA SER A 139 0.01 -10.26 -0.44
C SER A 139 -1.31 -10.49 -1.19
N VAL A 140 -1.52 -11.67 -1.77
CA VAL A 140 -2.80 -12.04 -2.39
C VAL A 140 -3.86 -12.26 -1.32
N ARG A 141 -3.54 -13.00 -0.25
CA ARG A 141 -4.42 -13.18 0.91
C ARG A 141 -4.78 -11.85 1.55
N ALA A 142 -3.80 -10.95 1.70
CA ALA A 142 -4.03 -9.60 2.22
C ALA A 142 -5.01 -8.80 1.33
N GLY A 143 -4.96 -8.97 0.01
CA GLY A 143 -5.93 -8.36 -0.91
C GLY A 143 -7.36 -8.87 -0.67
N TYR A 144 -7.55 -10.18 -0.49
CA TYR A 144 -8.87 -10.73 -0.13
C TYR A 144 -9.32 -10.33 1.27
N LEU A 145 -8.41 -10.25 2.23
CA LEU A 145 -8.73 -9.77 3.57
C LEU A 145 -9.15 -8.30 3.56
N THR A 146 -8.51 -7.48 2.71
CA THR A 146 -8.93 -6.09 2.44
C THR A 146 -10.37 -6.03 1.95
N VAL A 147 -10.76 -6.94 1.04
CA VAL A 147 -12.15 -7.03 0.53
C VAL A 147 -13.12 -7.33 1.66
N LEU A 148 -12.82 -8.36 2.46
CA LEU A 148 -13.69 -8.77 3.57
C LEU A 148 -13.87 -7.63 4.58
N LEU A 149 -12.78 -6.98 4.97
CA LEU A 149 -12.79 -5.89 5.94
C LEU A 149 -13.53 -4.66 5.40
N ALA A 150 -13.26 -4.26 4.16
CA ALA A 150 -13.96 -3.14 3.52
C ALA A 150 -15.47 -3.42 3.41
N ALA A 151 -15.85 -4.61 2.93
CA ALA A 151 -17.24 -5.00 2.77
C ALA A 151 -18.00 -5.04 4.10
N GLY A 152 -17.40 -5.63 5.14
CA GLY A 152 -18.05 -5.70 6.46
C GLY A 152 -18.30 -4.32 7.07
N TYR A 153 -17.31 -3.41 7.00
CA TYR A 153 -17.48 -2.04 7.50
C TYR A 153 -18.47 -1.22 6.66
N GLY A 154 -18.38 -1.33 5.32
CA GLY A 154 -19.32 -0.69 4.41
C GLY A 154 -20.76 -1.17 4.65
N ALA A 155 -20.96 -2.47 4.85
CA ALA A 155 -22.27 -3.03 5.15
C ALA A 155 -22.85 -2.47 6.46
N LEU A 156 -22.04 -2.37 7.52
CA LEU A 156 -22.47 -1.76 8.78
C LEU A 156 -22.92 -0.30 8.57
N LYS A 157 -22.13 0.49 7.84
CA LYS A 157 -22.44 1.91 7.58
C LYS A 157 -23.68 2.10 6.71
N VAL A 158 -23.83 1.30 5.65
CA VAL A 158 -25.03 1.31 4.81
C VAL A 158 -26.25 0.88 5.63
N GLN A 159 -26.11 -0.13 6.48
CA GLN A 159 -27.20 -0.59 7.35
C GLN A 159 -27.66 0.50 8.32
N TRP A 160 -26.76 1.30 8.90
CA TRP A 160 -27.15 2.49 9.68
C TRP A 160 -27.87 3.54 8.83
N GLY A 161 -27.41 3.79 7.60
CA GLY A 161 -28.03 4.78 6.70
C GLY A 161 -29.39 4.37 6.14
N LEU A 162 -29.73 3.09 6.26
CA LEU A 162 -31.04 2.53 5.91
C LEU A 162 -31.97 2.41 7.14
N GLY A 163 -31.62 3.02 8.28
CA GLY A 163 -32.41 3.03 9.50
C GLY A 163 -32.21 1.80 10.39
N GLY A 164 -31.19 0.98 10.13
CA GLY A 164 -30.88 -0.16 10.96
C GLY A 164 -30.18 0.24 12.27
N THR A 165 -30.42 -0.53 13.33
CA THR A 165 -29.99 -0.20 14.71
C THR A 165 -28.91 -1.11 15.29
N PHE A 166 -28.36 -2.04 14.50
CA PHE A 166 -27.31 -2.96 14.94
C PHE A 166 -26.09 -2.21 15.50
N GLY A 167 -25.73 -2.49 16.76
CA GLY A 167 -24.62 -1.83 17.45
C GLY A 167 -24.97 -0.48 18.09
N LEU A 168 -26.21 0.00 18.01
CA LEU A 168 -26.66 1.17 18.77
C LEU A 168 -27.08 0.76 20.18
N ALA A 169 -26.68 1.56 21.17
CA ALA A 169 -27.17 1.42 22.55
C ALA A 169 -28.56 2.08 22.69
N ASP A 170 -28.78 3.18 21.95
CA ASP A 170 -30.08 3.80 21.78
C ASP A 170 -30.51 3.69 20.31
N PRO A 171 -31.59 2.95 19.98
CA PRO A 171 -32.13 2.86 18.63
C PRO A 171 -32.46 4.21 17.99
N ARG A 172 -32.70 5.26 18.79
CA ARG A 172 -33.02 6.61 18.32
C ARG A 172 -31.79 7.47 18.04
N ALA A 173 -30.59 7.00 18.39
CA ALA A 173 -29.36 7.75 18.19
C ALA A 173 -29.15 8.18 16.73
N PHE A 174 -29.69 7.40 15.78
CA PHE A 174 -29.63 7.66 14.34
C PHE A 174 -31.01 7.91 13.70
N GLY A 175 -31.97 8.46 14.46
CA GLY A 175 -33.35 8.68 14.00
C GLY A 175 -33.47 9.55 12.72
N ASP A 176 -32.59 10.55 12.57
CA ASP A 176 -32.59 11.48 11.43
C ASP A 176 -31.46 11.19 10.43
N VAL A 177 -30.85 10.01 10.53
CA VAL A 177 -29.69 9.67 9.74
C VAL A 177 -30.12 8.86 8.51
N HIS A 178 -29.64 9.29 7.35
CA HIS A 178 -29.96 8.70 6.06
C HIS A 178 -28.70 8.29 5.32
N LEU A 179 -28.86 7.54 4.22
CA LEU A 179 -27.73 7.12 3.39
C LEU A 179 -26.94 8.32 2.83
N TRP A 180 -27.58 9.45 2.58
CA TRP A 180 -26.91 10.67 2.11
C TRP A 180 -26.35 11.55 3.26
N THR A 181 -26.56 11.18 4.53
CA THR A 181 -25.93 11.87 5.65
C THR A 181 -24.41 11.70 5.53
N PRO A 182 -23.63 12.80 5.64
CA PRO A 182 -22.17 12.73 5.61
C PRO A 182 -21.62 11.71 6.63
N GLY A 183 -20.65 10.89 6.22
CA GLY A 183 -20.08 9.84 7.04
C GLY A 183 -20.81 8.48 7.02
N LEU A 184 -21.90 8.34 6.23
CA LEU A 184 -22.55 7.06 5.96
C LEU A 184 -22.43 6.58 4.51
N GLY A 185 -23.18 7.17 3.57
CA GLY A 185 -23.19 6.69 2.18
C GLY A 185 -21.87 6.88 1.47
N ASP A 186 -21.18 8.00 1.74
CA ASP A 186 -19.80 8.25 1.31
C ASP A 186 -18.85 7.13 1.78
N THR A 187 -19.04 6.66 3.02
CA THR A 187 -18.28 5.56 3.61
C THR A 187 -18.62 4.22 2.93
N GLY A 188 -19.88 4.02 2.56
CA GLY A 188 -20.30 2.89 1.71
C GLY A 188 -19.59 2.91 0.35
N VAL A 189 -19.50 4.06 -0.31
CA VAL A 189 -18.78 4.23 -1.58
C VAL A 189 -17.27 3.97 -1.39
N LEU A 190 -16.66 4.53 -0.35
CA LEU A 190 -15.25 4.30 -0.03
C LEU A 190 -14.97 2.81 0.27
N ALA A 191 -15.89 2.12 0.93
CA ALA A 191 -15.82 0.67 1.15
C ALA A 191 -15.86 -0.10 -0.18
N LEU A 192 -16.74 0.27 -1.12
CA LEU A 192 -16.77 -0.33 -2.46
C LEU A 192 -15.45 -0.10 -3.23
N ILE A 193 -14.86 1.09 -3.12
CA ILE A 193 -13.52 1.37 -3.67
C ILE A 193 -12.49 0.45 -3.01
N GLY A 194 -12.52 0.29 -1.68
CA GLY A 194 -11.67 -0.63 -0.94
C GLY A 194 -11.80 -2.09 -1.41
N VAL A 195 -13.03 -2.55 -1.65
CA VAL A 195 -13.32 -3.88 -2.23
C VAL A 195 -12.71 -4.01 -3.62
N ALA A 196 -12.95 -3.03 -4.51
CA ALA A 196 -12.44 -3.05 -5.87
C ALA A 196 -10.89 -3.07 -5.89
N LEU A 197 -10.24 -2.27 -5.04
CA LEU A 197 -8.79 -2.25 -4.89
C LEU A 197 -8.26 -3.59 -4.35
N GLY A 198 -8.88 -4.14 -3.31
CA GLY A 198 -8.49 -5.44 -2.73
C GLY A 198 -8.56 -6.57 -3.75
N LEU A 199 -9.67 -6.67 -4.51
CA LEU A 199 -9.82 -7.62 -5.61
C LEU A 199 -8.78 -7.40 -6.71
N GLY A 200 -8.55 -6.15 -7.11
CA GLY A 200 -7.58 -5.82 -8.14
C GLY A 200 -6.14 -6.14 -7.77
N PHE A 201 -5.78 -5.96 -6.50
CA PHE A 201 -4.48 -6.38 -6.00
C PHE A 201 -4.37 -7.90 -5.89
N ALA A 202 -5.41 -8.59 -5.46
CA ALA A 202 -5.40 -10.05 -5.30
C ALA A 202 -5.33 -10.80 -6.63
N ARG A 203 -6.16 -10.45 -7.61
CA ARG A 203 -6.32 -11.24 -8.85
C ARG A 203 -5.40 -10.85 -10.00
N THR A 204 -4.77 -9.66 -9.99
CA THR A 204 -4.01 -9.13 -11.14
C THR A 204 -4.76 -9.33 -12.46
N TRP A 205 -5.78 -8.50 -12.72
CA TRP A 205 -6.66 -8.58 -13.89
C TRP A 205 -5.90 -8.86 -15.20
N ARG A 206 -6.39 -9.84 -15.98
CA ARG A 206 -5.95 -10.16 -17.35
C ARG A 206 -7.17 -10.10 -18.28
N PRO A 207 -7.18 -9.28 -19.35
CA PRO A 207 -6.12 -8.35 -19.74
C PRO A 207 -5.87 -7.27 -18.66
N PRO A 208 -4.65 -6.72 -18.58
CA PRO A 208 -4.35 -5.66 -17.62
C PRO A 208 -5.30 -4.50 -17.88
N LEU A 209 -5.98 -4.05 -16.83
CA LEU A 209 -6.72 -2.79 -16.89
C LEU A 209 -5.78 -1.72 -17.46
N ARG A 210 -6.25 -0.94 -18.44
CA ARG A 210 -5.50 0.20 -19.02
C ARG A 210 -5.23 1.33 -18.02
N MET A 211 -5.50 1.08 -16.74
CA MET A 211 -5.38 2.04 -15.65
C MET A 211 -3.90 2.24 -15.30
N PRO A 212 -3.41 3.50 -15.29
CA PRO A 212 -2.08 3.81 -14.81
C PRO A 212 -1.87 3.28 -13.40
N ARG A 213 -0.79 2.54 -13.20
CA ARG A 213 -0.50 1.84 -11.92
C ARG A 213 -0.39 2.76 -10.71
N TRP A 214 -0.10 4.03 -10.92
CA TRP A 214 -0.04 5.01 -9.84
C TRP A 214 -1.41 5.25 -9.23
N MET A 215 -2.51 5.21 -10.00
CA MET A 215 -3.85 5.49 -9.50
C MET A 215 -4.28 4.53 -8.36
N PRO A 216 -4.31 3.19 -8.55
CA PRO A 216 -4.73 2.30 -7.47
C PRO A 216 -3.74 2.29 -6.31
N LEU A 217 -2.44 2.51 -6.58
CA LEU A 217 -1.42 2.59 -5.53
C LEU A 217 -1.57 3.84 -4.67
N THR A 218 -1.89 4.99 -5.27
CA THR A 218 -2.17 6.23 -4.53
C THR A 218 -3.42 6.07 -3.68
N ALA A 219 -4.51 5.53 -4.24
CA ALA A 219 -5.74 5.28 -3.47
C ALA A 219 -5.49 4.36 -2.27
N ALA A 220 -4.75 3.26 -2.48
CA ALA A 220 -4.39 2.35 -1.40
C ALA A 220 -3.46 2.98 -0.36
N PHE A 221 -2.53 3.83 -0.80
CA PHE A 221 -1.66 4.58 0.11
C PHE A 221 -2.46 5.53 0.99
N VAL A 222 -3.37 6.32 0.42
CA VAL A 222 -4.26 7.22 1.16
C VAL A 222 -5.10 6.41 2.16
N GLY A 223 -5.74 5.33 1.70
CA GLY A 223 -6.53 4.45 2.56
C GLY A 223 -5.72 3.88 3.74
N SER A 224 -4.51 3.37 3.49
CA SER A 224 -3.63 2.86 4.55
C SER A 224 -3.17 3.95 5.52
N VAL A 225 -2.80 5.14 5.03
CA VAL A 225 -2.35 6.27 5.86
C VAL A 225 -3.49 6.83 6.71
N MET A 226 -4.75 6.73 6.25
CA MET A 226 -5.90 7.11 7.07
C MET A 226 -6.27 6.03 8.09
N LEU A 227 -6.37 4.77 7.66
CA LEU A 227 -6.90 3.68 8.49
C LEU A 227 -5.93 3.23 9.59
N VAL A 228 -4.63 3.17 9.30
CA VAL A 228 -3.65 2.66 10.29
C VAL A 228 -3.57 3.57 11.52
N PRO A 229 -3.37 4.89 11.40
CA PRO A 229 -3.27 5.75 12.57
C PRO A 229 -4.57 5.83 13.36
N VAL A 230 -5.73 5.93 12.68
CA VAL A 230 -7.04 5.89 13.34
C VAL A 230 -7.23 4.57 14.09
N GLY A 231 -6.85 3.45 13.47
CA GLY A 231 -6.90 2.13 14.11
C GLY A 231 -5.97 2.04 15.33
N VAL A 232 -4.73 2.57 15.25
CA VAL A 232 -3.78 2.59 16.38
C VAL A 232 -4.29 3.45 17.53
N LEU A 233 -4.71 4.70 17.25
CA LEU A 233 -5.20 5.63 18.26
C LEU A 233 -6.48 5.11 18.92
N GLY A 234 -7.44 4.65 18.12
CA GLY A 234 -8.69 4.11 18.63
C GLY A 234 -8.48 2.85 19.46
N THR A 235 -7.67 1.90 18.99
CA THR A 235 -7.35 0.68 19.74
C THR A 235 -6.62 1.03 21.04
N GLY A 236 -5.65 1.95 21.00
CA GLY A 236 -4.92 2.42 22.19
C GLY A 236 -5.84 3.08 23.21
N LEU A 237 -6.79 3.91 22.76
CA LEU A 237 -7.81 4.50 23.62
C LEU A 237 -8.67 3.42 24.28
N ARG A 238 -9.10 2.39 23.54
CA ARG A 238 -9.87 1.27 24.12
C ARG A 238 -9.08 0.48 25.15
N VAL A 239 -7.79 0.24 24.91
CA VAL A 239 -6.89 -0.35 25.92
C VAL A 239 -6.81 0.54 27.17
N ALA A 240 -6.66 1.86 27.01
CA ALA A 240 -6.63 2.79 28.14
C ALA A 240 -7.94 2.76 28.95
N VAL A 241 -9.09 2.64 28.28
CA VAL A 241 -10.40 2.50 28.92
C VAL A 241 -10.54 1.19 29.69
N ALA A 242 -10.10 0.08 29.10
CA ALA A 242 -10.10 -1.23 29.77
C ALA A 242 -9.23 -1.23 31.03
N LEU A 243 -8.18 -0.40 31.06
CA LEU A 243 -7.30 -0.20 32.21
C LEU A 243 -7.82 0.87 33.21
N GLY A 244 -8.96 1.49 32.96
CA GLY A 244 -9.52 2.56 33.80
C GLY A 244 -8.80 3.91 33.71
N LEU A 245 -7.93 4.10 32.71
CA LEU A 245 -7.15 5.32 32.50
C LEU A 245 -7.90 6.41 31.72
N ALA A 246 -9.02 6.05 31.08
CA ALA A 246 -9.84 6.96 30.29
C ALA A 246 -11.33 6.62 30.43
N LYS A 247 -12.20 7.63 30.28
CA LYS A 247 -13.67 7.50 30.31
C LYS A 247 -14.27 8.17 29.07
N PRO A 248 -14.37 7.47 27.92
CA PRO A 248 -15.00 8.03 26.73
C PRO A 248 -16.50 8.16 26.98
N SER A 249 -17.04 9.36 26.76
CA SER A 249 -18.46 9.53 26.50
C SER A 249 -18.69 9.30 25.00
N LEU A 250 -19.34 8.19 24.66
CA LEU A 250 -19.85 7.94 23.32
C LEU A 250 -21.35 7.75 23.46
N GLU A 251 -22.10 8.82 23.20
CA GLU A 251 -23.56 8.78 23.30
C GLU A 251 -24.14 7.97 22.13
N GLY A 252 -25.16 7.14 22.43
CA GLY A 252 -25.97 6.43 21.43
C GLY A 252 -25.38 5.16 20.81
N VAL A 253 -24.05 5.01 20.70
CA VAL A 253 -23.41 3.82 20.10
C VAL A 253 -22.91 2.85 21.17
N SER A 254 -23.17 1.56 21.01
CA SER A 254 -22.72 0.54 21.97
C SER A 254 -21.18 0.49 22.05
N PRO A 255 -20.59 0.40 23.25
CA PRO A 255 -19.12 0.41 23.41
C PRO A 255 -18.39 -0.68 22.61
N TRP A 256 -18.98 -1.87 22.49
CA TRP A 256 -18.39 -3.00 21.78
C TRP A 256 -18.13 -2.70 20.29
N VAL A 257 -18.92 -1.80 19.69
CA VAL A 257 -18.75 -1.40 18.29
C VAL A 257 -17.36 -0.78 18.10
N PHE A 258 -16.91 0.03 19.05
CA PHE A 258 -15.59 0.65 19.02
C PHE A 258 -14.47 -0.36 19.32
N ASP A 259 -14.72 -1.35 20.19
CA ASP A 259 -13.78 -2.45 20.44
C ASP A 259 -13.50 -3.27 19.19
N VAL A 260 -14.49 -3.37 18.29
CA VAL A 260 -14.35 -4.11 17.04
C VAL A 260 -13.81 -3.21 15.91
N ILE A 261 -14.39 -2.02 15.71
CA ILE A 261 -14.10 -1.19 14.54
C ILE A 261 -12.66 -0.67 14.53
N TYR A 262 -12.08 -0.27 15.66
CA TYR A 262 -10.73 0.30 15.64
C TYR A 262 -9.64 -0.74 15.29
N PRO A 263 -9.62 -1.94 15.90
CA PRO A 263 -8.74 -3.02 15.43
C PRO A 263 -9.03 -3.43 13.99
N TRP A 264 -10.29 -3.39 13.56
CA TRP A 264 -10.70 -3.67 12.19
C TRP A 264 -10.09 -2.67 11.20
N PHE A 265 -10.11 -1.37 11.49
CA PHE A 265 -9.43 -0.36 10.68
C PHE A 265 -7.93 -0.58 10.61
N LEU A 266 -7.29 -0.90 11.74
CA LEU A 266 -5.87 -1.21 11.76
C LEU A 266 -5.55 -2.40 10.84
N ALA A 267 -6.30 -3.50 10.98
CA ALA A 267 -6.16 -4.68 10.13
C ALA A 267 -6.40 -4.34 8.65
N TRP A 268 -7.41 -3.52 8.36
CA TRP A 268 -7.77 -3.12 7.00
C TRP A 268 -6.65 -2.29 6.34
N GLY A 269 -6.15 -1.28 7.04
CA GLY A 269 -5.06 -0.44 6.56
C GLY A 269 -3.76 -1.23 6.30
N LEU A 270 -3.39 -2.14 7.22
CA LEU A 270 -2.19 -2.99 7.09
C LEU A 270 -2.30 -3.99 5.94
N THR A 271 -3.46 -4.63 5.79
CA THR A 271 -3.70 -5.61 4.72
C THR A 271 -3.76 -4.94 3.35
N MET A 272 -4.40 -3.77 3.25
CA MET A 272 -4.42 -2.96 2.03
C MET A 272 -3.00 -2.56 1.61
N GLY A 273 -2.19 -2.06 2.55
CA GLY A 273 -0.80 -1.68 2.28
C GLY A 273 0.03 -2.88 1.82
N THR A 274 -0.12 -4.03 2.47
CA THR A 274 0.58 -5.27 2.10
C THR A 274 0.17 -5.74 0.70
N ALA A 275 -1.12 -5.68 0.38
CA ALA A 275 -1.66 -6.03 -0.94
C ALA A 275 -1.13 -5.09 -2.03
N ALA A 276 -1.12 -3.78 -1.78
CA ALA A 276 -0.61 -2.75 -2.68
C ALA A 276 0.89 -2.93 -2.97
N VAL A 277 1.70 -3.22 -1.94
CA VAL A 277 3.14 -3.51 -2.09
C VAL A 277 3.35 -4.77 -2.93
N GLY A 278 2.59 -5.84 -2.68
CA GLY A 278 2.64 -7.05 -3.49
C GLY A 278 2.25 -6.79 -4.95
N TYR A 279 1.17 -6.04 -5.18
CA TYR A 279 0.72 -5.62 -6.50
C TYR A 279 1.79 -4.81 -7.22
N HIS A 280 2.43 -3.84 -6.56
CA HIS A 280 3.53 -3.06 -7.10
C HIS A 280 4.68 -3.97 -7.57
N TYR A 281 5.08 -4.93 -6.75
CA TYR A 281 6.17 -5.85 -7.09
C TYR A 281 5.83 -6.83 -8.21
N ARG A 282 4.57 -7.25 -8.35
CA ARG A 282 4.11 -8.11 -9.46
C ARG A 282 4.01 -7.37 -10.78
N THR A 283 3.57 -6.11 -10.75
CA THR A 283 3.30 -5.34 -11.97
C THR A 283 4.49 -4.50 -12.44
N ARG A 284 5.60 -4.44 -11.70
CA ARG A 284 6.78 -3.64 -12.07
C ARG A 284 7.46 -4.20 -13.33
N GLY A 285 7.53 -3.37 -14.36
CA GLY A 285 8.23 -3.70 -15.60
C GLY A 285 9.75 -3.65 -15.45
N VAL A 286 10.40 -3.31 -16.56
CA VAL A 286 11.84 -3.09 -16.63
C VAL A 286 12.21 -1.84 -15.82
N CYS A 287 13.22 -1.95 -14.96
CA CYS A 287 13.68 -0.83 -14.16
C CYS A 287 14.59 0.07 -15.00
N ARG A 288 14.17 1.31 -15.26
CA ARG A 288 14.97 2.30 -16.02
C ARG A 288 16.38 2.56 -15.46
N ALA A 289 16.61 2.34 -14.17
CA ALA A 289 17.90 2.60 -13.53
C ALA A 289 18.91 1.44 -13.64
N CYS A 290 18.45 0.21 -13.89
CA CYS A 290 19.35 -0.94 -13.98
C CYS A 290 19.08 -1.88 -15.17
N GLY A 291 18.11 -1.56 -16.03
CA GLY A 291 17.69 -2.40 -17.15
C GLY A 291 17.04 -3.74 -16.76
N ARG A 292 17.02 -4.11 -15.47
CA ARG A 292 16.52 -5.42 -15.02
C ARG A 292 15.01 -5.47 -14.98
N GLY A 293 14.43 -6.64 -15.27
CA GLY A 293 13.01 -6.94 -15.13
C GLY A 293 12.38 -7.60 -16.35
N ARG A 294 11.16 -8.11 -16.16
CA ARG A 294 10.35 -8.59 -17.28
C ARG A 294 9.59 -7.41 -17.89
N PRO A 295 9.52 -7.29 -19.22
CA PRO A 295 8.54 -6.43 -19.88
C PRO A 295 7.15 -6.73 -19.30
N ALA A 296 6.40 -5.69 -18.93
CA ALA A 296 5.15 -5.86 -18.18
C ALA A 296 4.13 -6.72 -18.94
N LEU A 297 4.18 -6.68 -20.27
CA LEU A 297 3.74 -7.71 -21.18
C LEU A 297 4.67 -7.60 -22.39
N VAL A 298 5.34 -8.69 -22.77
CA VAL A 298 5.60 -8.86 -24.19
C VAL A 298 4.20 -9.02 -24.75
N ARG A 299 3.66 -7.96 -25.37
CA ARG A 299 2.56 -8.15 -26.32
C ARG A 299 3.11 -9.28 -27.18
N HIS A 300 2.48 -10.46 -27.14
CA HIS A 300 2.54 -11.31 -28.31
C HIS A 300 1.87 -10.45 -29.37
N ALA A 301 2.63 -9.49 -29.93
CA ALA A 301 2.45 -9.07 -31.29
C ALA A 301 2.38 -10.41 -31.97
N GLY A 302 1.17 -10.76 -32.39
CA GLY A 302 0.95 -12.01 -33.05
C GLY A 302 2.11 -12.13 -34.01
N VAL A 303 2.77 -13.28 -33.97
CA VAL A 303 3.32 -13.78 -35.22
C VAL A 303 2.08 -13.98 -36.09
N GLU A 304 1.50 -12.88 -36.59
CA GLU A 304 0.88 -12.85 -37.88
C GLU A 304 2.04 -13.33 -38.74
N GLY A 305 2.01 -14.62 -39.02
CA GLY A 305 2.92 -15.19 -39.98
C GLY A 305 2.90 -14.29 -41.20
N PRO A 306 4.04 -14.11 -41.89
CA PRO A 306 4.05 -13.37 -43.14
C PRO A 306 2.83 -13.82 -43.94
N PRO A 307 1.99 -12.89 -44.44
CA PRO A 307 0.77 -13.26 -45.15
C PRO A 307 1.17 -14.34 -46.14
N ALA A 308 0.54 -15.51 -46.02
CA ALA A 308 0.83 -16.63 -46.91
C ALA A 308 0.79 -16.04 -48.32
N ARG A 309 1.94 -16.06 -49.01
CA ARG A 309 1.99 -15.65 -50.40
C ARG A 309 1.04 -16.59 -51.13
N GLU A 310 -0.17 -16.12 -51.38
CA GLU A 310 -1.09 -16.74 -52.32
C GLU A 310 -0.31 -16.89 -53.62
N GLY A 311 -0.02 -18.15 -53.97
CA GLY A 311 0.69 -18.48 -55.18
C GLY A 311 -0.09 -17.90 -56.35
N ALA A 312 0.55 -17.01 -57.10
CA ALA A 312 0.09 -16.63 -58.41
C ALA A 312 -0.03 -17.91 -59.25
N ALA A 313 -1.26 -18.31 -59.56
CA ALA A 313 -1.55 -19.35 -60.51
C ALA A 313 -1.08 -18.86 -61.89
N THR A 314 0.04 -19.40 -62.36
CA THR A 314 0.51 -19.20 -63.73
C THR A 314 -0.42 -19.97 -64.67
N THR A 315 -1.41 -19.29 -65.24
CA THR A 315 -2.21 -19.84 -66.35
C THR A 315 -1.35 -19.78 -67.61
N THR A 316 -0.76 -20.90 -68.01
CA THR A 316 -0.20 -21.09 -69.35
C THR A 316 -1.35 -21.31 -70.34
N LEU A 317 -1.41 -20.45 -71.35
CA LEU A 317 -2.15 -20.65 -72.60
C LEU A 317 -1.36 -21.55 -73.56
#